data_AF-A0A7L6AV27-F1
#
_entry.id   AF-A0A7L6AV27-F1
#
_cell.length_a   1.000
_cell.length_b   1.000
_cell.length_c   1.000
_cell.angle_alpha   90.00
_cell.angle_beta   90.00
_cell.angle_gamma   90.00
#
_symmetry.space_group_name_H-M   'P 1'
#
loop_
_entity.id
_entity.type
_entity.pdbx_description
1 polymer ?
#
loop_
_entity_poly.entity_id
_entity_poly.type
_entity_poly.pdbx_seq_one_letter_code
_entity_poly.pdbx_strand_id
1 'polypeptide(L)' 'MATNKEPYEQNYYPPVPTPFTLYTRCSVFWQFFRFIALNIKMMKVVMRSKH' A
#
# COMPACT_ATOMS: atom_id res chain seq x y z
N MET A 1 -4.80 -25.32 36.80
CA MET A 1 -4.46 -23.91 36.53
C MET A 1 -4.89 -23.60 35.10
N ALA A 2 -6.10 -23.07 34.91
CA ALA A 2 -6.58 -22.69 33.59
C ALA A 2 -5.74 -21.50 33.08
N THR A 3 -5.02 -21.69 31.97
CA THR A 3 -4.27 -20.62 31.30
C THR A 3 -5.28 -19.67 30.65
N ASN A 4 -5.53 -18.55 31.31
CA ASN A 4 -6.30 -17.44 30.76
C ASN A 4 -5.43 -16.79 29.67
N LYS A 5 -5.80 -16.99 28.40
CA LYS A 5 -5.17 -16.32 27.27
C LYS A 5 -5.81 -14.94 27.15
N GLU A 6 -5.16 -13.94 27.70
CA GLU A 6 -5.65 -12.57 27.61
C GLU A 6 -5.72 -12.13 26.13
N PRO A 7 -6.79 -11.43 25.69
CA PRO A 7 -7.08 -11.15 24.27
C PRO A 7 -6.20 -10.04 23.66
N TYR A 8 -5.18 -9.59 24.38
CA TYR A 8 -4.28 -8.51 23.98
C TYR A 8 -2.82 -8.97 24.02
N GLU A 9 -2.51 -10.04 23.29
CA GLU A 9 -1.13 -10.36 22.97
C GLU A 9 -0.45 -9.11 22.37
N GLN A 10 0.55 -8.59 23.09
CA GLN A 10 1.39 -7.44 22.73
C GLN A 10 2.36 -7.76 21.58
N ASN A 11 1.91 -8.58 20.63
CA ASN A 11 2.74 -9.09 19.54
C ASN A 11 2.36 -8.50 18.18
N TYR A 12 1.47 -7.50 18.14
CA TYR A 12 1.23 -6.73 16.92
C TYR A 12 2.32 -5.66 16.75
N TYR A 13 3.56 -6.10 16.56
CA TYR A 13 4.58 -5.24 15.99
C TYR A 13 4.16 -5.00 14.54
N PRO A 14 4.03 -3.74 14.07
CA PRO A 14 3.76 -3.50 12.66
C PRO A 14 4.86 -4.20 11.86
N PRO A 15 4.52 -4.99 10.82
CA PRO A 15 5.52 -5.64 10.02
C PRO A 15 6.47 -4.56 9.50
N VAL A 16 7.69 -4.58 10.02
CA VAL A 16 8.74 -3.64 9.63
C VAL A 16 8.79 -3.69 8.12
N PRO A 17 8.67 -2.55 7.41
CA PRO A 17 8.54 -2.56 5.97
C PRO A 17 9.69 -3.37 5.40
N THR A 18 9.35 -4.45 4.70
CA THR A 18 10.33 -5.32 4.08
C THR A 18 11.17 -4.47 3.11
N PRO A 19 12.43 -4.83 2.84
CA PRO A 19 13.28 -4.09 1.93
C PRO A 19 12.62 -3.89 0.55
N PHE A 20 11.74 -4.81 0.16
CA PHE A 20 10.87 -4.68 -1.01
C PHE A 20 9.85 -3.53 -0.92
N THR A 21 9.18 -3.35 0.23
CA THR A 21 8.28 -2.20 0.45
C THR A 21 9.03 -0.88 0.51
N LEU A 22 10.28 -0.87 1.01
CA LEU A 22 11.13 0.33 1.00
C LEU A 22 11.63 0.67 -0.41
N TYR A 23 12.06 -0.33 -1.19
CA TYR A 23 12.53 -0.13 -2.56
C TYR A 23 11.44 0.44 -3.48
N THR A 24 10.22 -0.08 -3.35
CA THR A 24 9.05 0.42 -4.08
C THR A 24 8.60 1.81 -3.60
N ARG A 25 9.01 2.26 -2.41
CA ARG A 25 8.74 3.62 -1.92
C ARG A 25 9.85 4.60 -2.32
N CYS A 26 11.10 4.18 -2.45
CA CYS A 26 12.26 5.05 -2.72
C CYS A 26 12.58 5.22 -4.22
N SER A 27 12.13 4.31 -5.08
CA SER A 27 12.47 4.38 -6.51
C SER A 27 11.68 5.49 -7.23
N VAL A 28 12.39 6.56 -7.62
CA VAL A 28 11.84 7.70 -8.38
C VAL A 28 11.27 7.26 -9.74
N PHE A 29 11.94 6.31 -10.40
CA PHE A 29 11.45 5.73 -11.65
C PHE A 29 10.11 4.99 -11.46
N TRP A 30 10.00 4.24 -10.36
CA TRP A 30 8.75 3.55 -10.03
C TRP A 30 7.62 4.49 -9.60
N GLN A 31 7.96 5.57 -8.88
CA GLN A 31 7.01 6.65 -8.58
C GLN A 31 6.51 7.34 -9.85
N PHE A 32 7.38 7.60 -10.83
CA PHE A 32 7.00 8.20 -12.11
C PHE A 32 6.08 7.30 -12.93
N PHE A 33 6.37 6.00 -12.99
CA PHE A 33 5.48 5.03 -13.63
C PHE A 33 4.09 4.99 -12.96
N ARG A 34 4.03 4.95 -11.62
CA ARG A 34 2.76 5.01 -10.89
C ARG A 34 2.01 6.31 -11.10
N PHE A 35 2.73 7.44 -11.19
CA PHE A 35 2.14 8.74 -11.51
C PHE A 35 1.46 8.71 -12.88
N ILE A 36 2.16 8.27 -13.93
CA ILE A 36 1.58 8.15 -15.27
C ILE A 36 0.37 7.22 -15.27
N ALA A 37 0.48 6.03 -14.67
CA ALA A 37 -0.60 5.04 -14.63
C ALA A 37 -1.86 5.59 -13.92
N LEU A 38 -1.69 6.33 -12.82
CA LEU A 38 -2.80 6.99 -12.12
C LEU A 38 -3.44 8.08 -12.98
N ASN A 39 -2.64 8.95 -13.60
CA ASN A 39 -3.15 10.02 -14.47
C ASN A 39 -3.94 9.45 -15.66
N ILE A 40 -3.44 8.40 -16.32
CA ILE A 40 -4.15 7.71 -17.40
C ILE A 40 -5.47 7.12 -16.90
N LYS A 41 -5.48 6.49 -15.72
CA LYS A 41 -6.69 5.89 -15.16
C LYS A 41 -7.75 6.95 -14.85
N MET A 42 -7.35 8.08 -14.26
CA MET A 42 -8.25 9.20 -13.97
C MET A 42 -8.80 9.82 -15.26
N MET A 43 -7.94 10.05 -16.27
CA MET A 43 -8.38 10.51 -17.58
C MET A 43 -9.38 9.54 -18.22
N LYS A 44 -9.12 8.23 -18.16
CA LYS A 44 -10.03 7.21 -18.69
C LYS A 44 -11.41 7.24 -18.03
N VAL A 45 -11.47 7.49 -16.73
CA VAL A 45 -12.75 7.64 -15.99
C VAL A 45 -13.47 8.91 -16.41
N VAL A 46 -12.76 10.05 -16.48
CA VAL A 46 -13.33 11.34 -16.93
C VAL A 46 -13.86 11.25 -18.37
N MET A 47 -13.15 10.55 -19.26
CA MET A 47 -13.59 10.31 -20.64
C MET A 47 -14.83 9.41 -20.69
N ARG A 48 -14.91 8.35 -19.88
CA ARG A 48 -16.09 7.47 -19.81
C ARG A 48 -17.32 8.15 -19.21
N SER A 49 -17.13 9.20 -18.41
CA SER A 49 -18.23 9.95 -17.80
C SER A 49 -18.90 10.95 -18.76
N LYS A 50 -18.33 11.23 -19.94
CA LYS A 50 -18.88 12.18 -20.93
C LYS A 50 -19.96 11.57 -21.84
N HIS A 51 -20.64 10.50 -21.43
CA HIS A 51 -21.63 9.82 -22.25
C HIS A 51 -22.94 9.55 -21.51
#